data_AF-A0A7S2IA76-F1
#
_entry.id   AF-A0A7S2IA76-F1
#
_cell.length_a   1.000
_cell.length_b   1.000
_cell.length_c   1.000
_cell.angle_alpha   90.00
_cell.angle_beta   90.00
_cell.angle_gamma   90.00
#
_symmetry.space_group_name_H-M   'P 1'
#
loop_
_entity.id
_entity.type
_entity.pdbx_description
1 polymer ?
#
loop_
_entity_poly.entity_id
_entity_poly.type
_entity_poly.pdbx_seq_one_letter_code
_entity_poly.pdbx_strand_id
1 'polypeptide(L)'
;MGEFHAVDDVVLLGTPVTTRESKWQKVRAVVSGRVVNGYLGSDWVLAFLYRYLEWGLSVAGLSEVNVPGVENVDLSGIGIAGHHDYPRHILDIMARMRIGERRAPAS
;
A
#
# COMPACT_ATOMS: atom_id res chain seq x y z
N MET A 1 -13.56 18.10 17.95
CA MET A 1 -13.70 16.65 18.21
C MET A 1 -13.47 15.97 16.87
N GLY A 2 -12.33 15.31 16.69
CA GLY A 2 -11.95 14.75 15.39
C GLY A 2 -12.75 13.48 15.12
N GLU A 3 -13.28 13.33 13.91
CA GLU A 3 -13.96 12.10 13.51
C GLU A 3 -12.91 11.01 13.25
N PHE A 4 -12.68 10.19 14.27
CA PHE A 4 -11.93 8.95 14.14
C PHE A 4 -12.84 7.92 13.46
N HIS A 5 -12.26 7.05 12.61
CA HIS A 5 -12.99 5.95 11.94
C HIS A 5 -13.98 6.37 10.83
N ALA A 6 -13.79 7.53 10.21
CA ALA A 6 -14.58 7.94 9.05
C ALA A 6 -14.26 7.16 7.76
N VAL A 7 -13.09 6.51 7.71
CA VAL A 7 -12.64 5.73 6.55
C VAL A 7 -12.78 4.24 6.85
N ASP A 8 -13.42 3.51 5.93
CA ASP A 8 -13.59 2.05 6.01
C ASP A 8 -12.28 1.35 5.62
N ASP A 9 -11.93 1.31 4.33
CA ASP A 9 -10.70 0.71 3.83
C ASP A 9 -9.78 1.74 3.15
N VAL A 10 -8.47 1.58 3.31
CA VAL A 10 -7.44 2.35 2.61
C VAL A 10 -6.54 1.39 1.84
N VAL A 11 -6.35 1.69 0.56
CA VAL A 11 -5.42 0.96 -0.31
C VAL A 11 -4.43 1.95 -0.91
N LEU A 12 -3.15 1.66 -0.72
CA LEU A 12 -2.02 2.48 -1.14
C LEU A 12 -1.18 1.69 -2.15
N LEU A 13 -1.02 2.22 -3.36
CA LEU A 13 -0.27 1.57 -4.45
C LEU A 13 0.99 2.36 -4.74
N GLY A 14 2.14 1.71 -4.85
CA GLY A 14 3.41 2.34 -5.25
C GLY A 14 3.76 3.59 -4.43
N THR A 15 3.42 3.58 -3.15
CA THR A 15 3.38 4.79 -2.33
C THR A 15 4.79 5.29 -1.97
N PRO A 16 5.17 6.53 -2.33
CA PRO A 16 6.50 7.09 -2.08
C PRO A 16 6.65 7.59 -0.63
N VAL A 17 6.25 6.77 0.34
CA VAL A 17 6.32 7.08 1.77
C VAL A 17 7.25 6.07 2.44
N THR A 18 7.99 6.53 3.44
CA THR A 18 8.87 5.66 4.21
C THR A 18 8.07 4.57 4.94
N THR A 19 8.68 3.42 5.16
CA THR A 19 8.11 2.33 5.98
C THR A 19 8.14 2.62 7.49
N ARG A 20 8.42 3.86 7.90
CA ARG A 20 8.50 4.27 9.31
C ARG A 20 7.14 4.13 10.00
N GLU A 21 7.12 3.40 11.11
CA GLU A 21 5.92 3.06 11.87
C GLU A 21 5.05 4.28 12.24
N SER A 22 5.65 5.39 12.66
CA SER A 22 4.92 6.59 13.13
C SER A 22 3.98 7.21 12.09
N LYS A 23 4.23 7.02 10.78
CA LYS A 23 3.34 7.48 9.72
C LYS A 23 2.15 6.54 9.56
N TRP A 24 2.41 5.24 9.55
CA TRP A 24 1.39 4.21 9.35
C TRP A 24 0.46 4.05 10.55
N GLN A 25 0.94 4.27 11.77
CA GLN A 25 0.08 4.34 12.96
C GLN A 25 -0.95 5.48 12.87
N LYS A 26 -0.58 6.64 12.30
CA LYS A 26 -1.52 7.75 12.07
C LYS A 26 -2.59 7.38 11.04
N VAL A 27 -2.21 6.66 9.98
CA VAL A 27 -3.17 6.12 9.01
C VAL A 27 -4.10 5.12 9.71
N ARG A 28 -3.55 4.17 10.48
CA ARG A 28 -4.35 3.19 11.24
C ARG A 28 -5.33 3.85 12.21
N ALA A 29 -5.01 5.00 12.80
CA ALA A 29 -5.87 5.71 13.75
C ALA A 29 -7.15 6.27 13.12
N VAL A 30 -7.18 6.51 11.80
CA VAL A 30 -8.35 7.06 11.10
C VAL A 30 -9.12 6.02 10.30
N VAL A 31 -8.57 4.81 10.13
CA VAL A 31 -9.14 3.72 9.34
C VAL A 31 -9.75 2.66 10.24
N SER A 32 -11.04 2.38 10.05
CA SER A 32 -11.78 1.37 10.81
C SER A 32 -11.59 -0.05 10.27
N GLY A 33 -11.38 -0.19 8.96
CA GLY A 33 -11.16 -1.45 8.27
C GLY A 33 -9.68 -1.71 7.96
N ARG A 34 -9.40 -2.06 6.70
CA ARG A 34 -8.10 -2.51 6.20
C ARG A 34 -7.25 -1.33 5.80
N VAL A 35 -5.95 -1.43 6.09
CA VAL A 35 -4.93 -0.56 5.51
C VAL A 35 -4.03 -1.47 4.71
N VAL A 36 -4.08 -1.35 3.39
CA VAL A 36 -3.36 -2.23 2.46
C VAL A 36 -2.26 -1.45 1.77
N ASN A 37 -1.03 -1.96 1.83
CA ASN A 37 0.12 -1.49 1.09
C ASN A 37 0.40 -2.44 -0.09
N GLY A 38 0.14 -1.96 -1.30
CA GLY A 38 0.52 -2.59 -2.55
C GLY A 38 1.90 -2.14 -2.99
N TYR A 39 2.84 -3.07 -3.03
CA TYR A 39 4.22 -2.80 -3.39
C TYR A 39 4.64 -3.63 -4.60
N LEU A 40 5.60 -3.08 -5.34
CA LEU A 40 6.25 -3.75 -6.46
C LEU A 40 7.74 -3.48 -6.36
N GLY A 41 8.51 -4.47 -5.93
CA GLY A 41 9.96 -4.31 -5.75
C GLY A 41 10.72 -3.97 -7.05
N SER A 42 10.13 -4.28 -8.20
CA SER A 42 10.68 -3.97 -9.53
C SER A 42 10.26 -2.60 -10.08
N ASP A 43 9.56 -1.75 -9.32
CA ASP A 43 9.20 -0.42 -9.80
C ASP A 43 10.46 0.45 -9.99
N TRP A 44 10.88 0.54 -11.26
CA TRP A 44 12.11 1.24 -11.64
C TRP A 44 12.06 2.74 -11.36
N VAL A 45 10.88 3.37 -11.43
CA VAL A 45 10.75 4.83 -11.22
C VAL A 45 10.95 5.15 -9.74
N LEU A 46 10.26 4.41 -8.86
CA LEU A 46 10.41 4.59 -7.42
C LEU A 46 11.82 4.20 -6.97
N ALA A 47 12.37 3.09 -7.48
CA ALA A 47 13.72 2.66 -7.17
C ALA A 47 14.77 3.68 -7.62
N PHE A 48 14.60 4.31 -8.79
CA PHE A 48 15.50 5.35 -9.29
C PHE A 48 15.46 6.62 -8.44
N LEU A 49 14.26 7.16 -8.19
CA LEU A 49 14.10 8.37 -7.38
C LEU A 49 14.68 8.17 -5.98
N TYR A 50 14.45 7.01 -5.38
CA TYR A 50 14.85 6.79 -4.01
C TYR A 50 16.32 6.44 -3.83
N ARG A 51 16.90 5.70 -4.78
CA ARG A 51 18.37 5.51 -4.82
C ARG A 51 19.13 6.82 -4.94
N TYR A 52 18.53 7.84 -5.57
CA TYR A 52 19.14 9.17 -5.70
C TYR A 52 18.92 10.05 -4.47
N LEU A 53 17.75 9.95 -3.83
CA LEU A 53 17.36 10.84 -2.73
C LEU A 53 17.98 10.44 -1.39
N GLU A 54 17.94 9.16 -1.00
CA GLU A 54 18.51 8.69 0.27
C GLU A 54 18.95 7.22 0.19
N TRP A 55 20.26 6.97 0.29
CA TRP A 55 20.82 5.63 0.33
C TRP A 55 20.41 4.94 1.65
N GLY A 56 19.60 3.88 1.58
CA GLY A 56 19.31 3.02 2.74
C GLY A 56 18.00 3.28 3.48
N LEU A 57 17.15 4.19 3.01
CA LEU A 57 15.76 4.20 3.48
C LEU A 57 14.96 3.05 2.81
N SER A 58 13.85 2.63 3.42
CA SER A 58 12.88 1.68 2.84
C SER A 58 11.58 2.43 2.49
N VAL A 59 11.05 2.16 1.29
CA VAL A 59 9.85 2.80 0.72
C VAL A 59 8.71 1.80 0.67
N ALA A 60 7.54 2.21 1.12
CA ALA A 60 6.36 1.36 1.15
C ALA A 60 5.93 0.87 -0.24
N GLY A 61 6.14 1.65 -1.30
CA GLY A 61 5.87 1.21 -2.68
C GLY A 61 6.83 0.15 -3.24
N LEU A 62 7.99 -0.07 -2.61
CA LEU A 62 9.00 -1.05 -3.05
C LEU A 62 9.13 -2.24 -2.10
N SER A 63 8.63 -2.14 -0.87
CA SER A 63 8.79 -3.17 0.16
C SER A 63 7.63 -3.18 1.13
N GLU A 64 7.52 -4.28 1.87
CA GLU A 64 6.56 -4.44 2.95
C GLU A 64 6.71 -3.37 4.06
N VAL A 65 5.58 -3.02 4.66
CA VAL A 65 5.46 -2.16 5.82
C VAL A 65 5.18 -3.04 7.05
N ASN A 66 6.19 -3.19 7.91
CA ASN A 66 6.09 -4.02 9.13
C ASN A 66 5.42 -3.25 10.28
N VAL A 67 4.13 -2.94 10.14
CA VAL A 67 3.34 -2.23 11.14
C VAL A 67 2.06 -3.00 11.43
N PRO A 68 1.69 -3.24 12.71
CA PRO A 68 0.46 -3.95 13.05
C PRO A 68 -0.78 -3.33 12.40
N GLY A 69 -1.62 -4.18 11.80
CA GLY A 69 -2.83 -3.76 11.10
C GLY A 69 -2.59 -3.23 9.67
N VAL A 70 -1.35 -3.22 9.17
CA VAL A 70 -1.05 -2.97 7.75
C VAL A 70 -0.93 -4.30 7.04
N GLU A 71 -1.75 -4.49 6.01
CA GLU A 71 -1.71 -5.63 5.11
C GLU A 71 -0.77 -5.31 3.95
N ASN A 72 0.17 -6.21 3.65
CA ASN A 72 1.10 -6.03 2.53
C ASN A 72 0.72 -6.97 1.39
N VAL A 73 0.63 -6.42 0.17
CA VAL A 73 0.29 -7.18 -1.04
C VAL A 73 1.38 -6.93 -2.08
N ASP A 74 2.12 -7.99 -2.40
CA ASP A 74 3.05 -7.98 -3.52
C ASP A 74 2.27 -8.04 -4.84
N LEU A 75 2.54 -7.07 -5.71
CA LEU A 75 1.98 -6.94 -7.05
C LEU A 75 2.86 -7.60 -8.12
N SER A 76 3.92 -8.30 -7.73
CA SER A 76 4.67 -9.14 -8.66
C SER A 76 3.78 -10.22 -9.28
N GLY A 77 4.05 -10.58 -10.53
CA GLY A 77 3.36 -11.67 -11.23
C GLY A 77 2.05 -11.33 -11.96
N ILE A 78 1.51 -10.10 -11.83
CA ILE A 78 0.33 -9.65 -12.59
C ILE A 78 0.67 -8.80 -13.82
N GLY A 79 1.92 -8.84 -14.29
CA GLY A 79 2.36 -8.20 -15.54
C GLY A 79 2.67 -6.70 -15.44
N ILE A 80 2.64 -6.12 -14.23
CA ILE A 80 2.96 -4.71 -14.01
C ILE A 80 4.47 -4.50 -14.09
N ALA A 81 4.96 -3.72 -15.05
CA ALA A 81 6.37 -3.41 -15.19
C ALA A 81 6.80 -2.20 -14.32
N GLY A 82 5.86 -1.32 -13.96
CA GLY A 82 6.09 -0.22 -13.03
C GLY A 82 4.84 0.63 -12.80
N HIS A 83 4.99 1.73 -12.04
CA HIS A 83 3.89 2.62 -11.66
C HIS A 83 2.96 3.04 -12.80
N HIS A 84 3.50 3.24 -14.00
CA HIS A 84 2.75 3.67 -15.18
C HIS A 84 1.74 2.64 -15.71
N ASP A 85 1.89 1.36 -15.33
CA ASP A 85 1.00 0.28 -15.75
C ASP A 85 -0.17 0.03 -14.79
N TYR A 86 -0.16 0.64 -13.59
CA TYR A 86 -1.26 0.49 -12.63
C TYR A 86 -2.64 0.77 -13.22
N PRO A 87 -2.88 1.82 -14.05
CA PRO A 87 -4.19 2.07 -14.61
C PRO A 87 -4.68 0.94 -15.54
N ARG A 88 -3.76 0.27 -16.24
CA ARG A 88 -4.09 -0.84 -17.14
C ARG A 88 -4.42 -2.13 -16.40
N HIS A 89 -3.80 -2.33 -15.24
CA HIS A 89 -3.98 -3.51 -14.40
C HIS A 89 -4.86 -3.26 -13.18
N ILE A 90 -5.61 -2.15 -13.13
CA ILE A 90 -6.35 -1.76 -11.93
C ILE A 90 -7.36 -2.82 -11.50
N LEU A 91 -8.00 -3.52 -12.44
CA LEU A 91 -8.92 -4.61 -12.15
C LEU A 91 -8.20 -5.82 -11.53
N ASP A 92 -7.03 -6.19 -12.07
CA ASP A 92 -6.20 -7.27 -11.52
C ASP A 92 -5.69 -6.92 -10.12
N ILE A 93 -5.27 -5.67 -9.91
CA ILE A 93 -4.84 -5.14 -8.62
C ILE A 93 -6.00 -5.19 -7.61
N MET A 94 -7.18 -4.70 -8.01
CA MET A 94 -8.38 -4.72 -7.15
C MET A 94 -8.75 -6.15 -6.76
N ALA A 95 -8.72 -7.09 -7.70
CA ALA A 95 -8.97 -8.51 -7.41
C ALA A 95 -7.91 -9.09 -6.48
N ARG A 96 -6.62 -8.85 -6.74
CA ARG A 96 -5.50 -9.32 -5.93
C ARG A 96 -5.54 -8.80 -4.49
N MET A 97 -6.02 -7.57 -4.32
CA MET A 97 -6.17 -6.89 -3.03
C MET A 97 -7.57 -7.08 -2.40
N ARG A 98 -8.46 -7.79 -3.09
CA ARG A 98 -9.81 -8.10 -2.59
C ARG A 98 -10.61 -6.84 -2.27
N ILE A 99 -10.52 -5.84 -3.15
CA ILE A 99 -11.20 -4.55 -3.01
C ILE A 99 -12.64 -4.71 -3.48
N GLY A 100 -13.62 -4.36 -2.64
CA GLY A 100 -15.05 -4.47 -2.95
C GLY A 100 -15.68 -5.81 -2.55
N GLU A 101 -14.91 -6.75 -2.00
CA GLU A 101 -15.47 -7.93 -1.33
C GLU A 101 -16.11 -7.51 0.00
N ARG A 102 -17.40 -7.80 0.19
CA ARG A 102 -18.04 -7.60 1.50
C ARG A 102 -17.38 -8.49 2.55
N ARG A 103 -16.89 -7.88 3.62
CA ARG A 103 -16.43 -8.62 4.81
C ARG A 103 -17.60 -9.42 5.38
N ALA A 104 -17.36 -10.69 5.71
CA ALA A 104 -18.27 -11.42 6.58
C ALA A 104 -18.37 -10.67 7.92
N PRO A 105 -19.56 -10.58 8.53
CA PRO A 105 -19.70 -9.95 9.83
C PRO A 105 -18.79 -10.66 10.84
N ALA A 106 -18.03 -9.88 11.60
CA ALA A 106 -17.23 -10.41 12.70
C ALA A 106 -18.18 -11.08 13.70
N SER A 107 -18.01 -12.38 13.90
CA SER A 107 -18.72 -13.21 14.89
C SER A 107 -18.35 -12.85 16.32
#